data_AF-A0AAX0ZD61-F1
#
_entry.id   AF-A0AAX0ZD61-F1
#
_cell.length_a   1.000
_cell.length_b   1.000
_cell.length_c   1.000
_cell.angle_alpha   90.00
_cell.angle_beta   90.00
_cell.angle_gamma   90.00
#
_symmetry.space_group_name_H-M   'P 1'
#
loop_
_entity.id
_entity.type
_entity.pdbx_description
1 polymer ?
#
loop_
_entity_poly.entity_id
_entity_poly.type
_entity_poly.pdbx_seq_one_letter_code
_entity_poly.pdbx_strand_id
1 'polypeptide(L)'
;TETLEEGEVVTAVITDDNGNTSTPGNGTVTDTIAPDAPVVNNPQPNDGTVTGSGEPGGTVVVTFPNGDVVTGTVGEDGTWTVNVPPTETLEEGEVVTAVITDDNGNTS
;
A
#
# COMPACT_ATOMS: atom_id res chain seq x y z
N THR A 1 18.39 -21.51 -4.83
CA THR A 1 17.58 -20.72 -5.76
C THR A 1 17.80 -19.28 -5.40
N GLU A 2 18.23 -18.46 -6.34
CA GLU A 2 18.25 -17.01 -6.13
C GLU A 2 16.79 -16.55 -6.05
N THR A 3 16.46 -15.73 -5.06
CA THR A 3 15.20 -14.99 -4.98
C THR A 3 15.40 -13.67 -5.68
N LEU A 4 14.53 -13.36 -6.64
CA LEU A 4 14.60 -12.07 -7.33
C LEU A 4 14.08 -10.97 -6.41
N GLU A 5 14.84 -9.87 -6.33
CA GLU A 5 14.46 -8.71 -5.54
C GLU A 5 13.65 -7.71 -6.39
N GLU A 6 12.81 -6.92 -5.74
CA GLU A 6 12.11 -5.83 -6.41
C GLU A 6 13.09 -4.89 -7.11
N GLY A 7 12.76 -4.49 -8.34
CA GLY A 7 13.60 -3.60 -9.14
C GLY A 7 14.79 -4.30 -9.80
N GLU A 8 15.02 -5.59 -9.54
CA GLU A 8 16.07 -6.35 -10.19
C GLU A 8 15.84 -6.45 -11.70
N VAL A 9 16.91 -6.26 -12.48
CA VAL A 9 16.88 -6.36 -13.95
C VAL A 9 17.46 -7.70 -14.39
N VAL A 10 16.60 -8.55 -14.94
CA VAL A 10 17.01 -9.81 -15.56
C VAL A 10 17.37 -9.56 -17.02
N THR A 11 18.52 -10.08 -17.46
CA THR A 11 19.02 -9.91 -18.83
C THR A 11 19.18 -11.24 -19.54
N ALA A 12 18.87 -11.26 -20.85
CA ALA A 12 19.00 -12.44 -21.70
C ALA A 12 19.67 -12.09 -23.03
N VAL A 13 20.60 -12.94 -23.46
CA VAL A 13 21.25 -12.88 -24.78
C VAL A 13 21.12 -14.23 -25.47
N ILE A 14 21.09 -14.23 -26.80
CA ILE A 14 21.08 -15.45 -27.61
C ILE A 14 22.32 -15.41 -28.51
N THR A 15 23.05 -16.53 -28.58
CA THR A 15 24.20 -16.71 -29.46
C THR A 15 23.89 -17.80 -30.48
N ASP A 16 24.14 -17.54 -31.76
CA ASP A 16 23.97 -18.54 -32.82
C ASP A 16 25.16 -19.52 -32.91
N ASP A 17 25.02 -20.58 -33.70
CA ASP A 17 26.07 -21.60 -33.89
C ASP A 17 27.36 -21.04 -34.54
N ASN A 18 27.29 -19.86 -35.15
CA ASN A 18 28.42 -19.14 -35.72
C ASN A 18 29.08 -18.18 -34.72
N GLY A 19 28.57 -18.06 -33.50
CA GLY A 19 29.11 -17.24 -32.43
C GLY A 19 28.62 -15.79 -32.42
N ASN A 20 27.65 -15.41 -33.24
CA ASN A 20 27.08 -14.07 -33.21
C ASN A 20 26.11 -13.95 -32.04
N THR A 21 26.30 -12.94 -31.18
CA THR A 21 25.45 -12.71 -30.01
C THR A 21 24.48 -11.56 -30.25
N SER A 22 23.23 -11.70 -29.82
CA SER A 22 22.21 -10.66 -29.91
C SER A 22 22.53 -9.46 -29.02
N THR A 23 21.88 -8.33 -29.27
CA THR A 23 21.73 -7.32 -28.22
C THR A 23 20.95 -7.92 -27.04
N PRO A 24 21.24 -7.56 -25.78
CA PRO A 24 20.50 -8.06 -24.63
C PRO A 24 19.03 -7.63 -24.65
N GLY A 25 18.13 -8.56 -24.34
CA GLY A 25 16.79 -8.26 -23.85
C GLY A 25 16.82 -8.09 -22.32
N ASN A 26 15.95 -7.23 -21.79
CA ASN A 26 15.83 -6.99 -20.35
C ASN A 26 14.36 -7.12 -19.90
N GLY A 27 14.19 -7.52 -18.64
CA GLY A 27 12.95 -7.45 -17.89
C GLY A 27 13.24 -6.98 -16.47
N THR A 28 12.33 -6.21 -15.88
CA THR A 28 12.46 -5.72 -14.50
C THR A 28 11.47 -6.46 -13.62
N VAL A 29 11.93 -6.87 -12.44
CA VAL A 29 11.09 -7.47 -11.42
C VAL A 29 10.26 -6.36 -10.79
N THR A 30 8.94 -6.42 -10.99
CA THR A 30 7.99 -5.48 -10.41
C THR A 30 7.40 -6.08 -9.15
N ASP A 31 7.26 -5.27 -8.10
CA ASP A 31 6.42 -5.68 -7.00
C ASP A 31 4.96 -5.80 -7.46
N THR A 32 4.33 -6.88 -7.06
CA THR A 32 2.92 -7.20 -7.35
C THR A 32 2.19 -7.69 -6.11
N ILE A 33 2.85 -7.66 -4.95
CA ILE A 33 2.31 -8.15 -3.70
C ILE A 33 1.63 -6.97 -3.01
N ALA A 34 0.33 -7.09 -2.78
CA ALA A 34 -0.39 -6.08 -2.01
C ALA A 34 -0.05 -6.14 -0.52
N PRO A 35 -0.12 -5.00 0.19
CA PRO A 35 -0.12 -4.98 1.65
C PRO A 35 -1.23 -5.85 2.23
N ASP A 36 -1.02 -6.34 3.45
CA ASP A 36 -2.14 -6.83 4.27
C ASP A 36 -3.15 -5.69 4.55
N ALA A 37 -4.42 -6.04 4.71
CA ALA A 37 -5.44 -5.07 5.10
C ALA A 37 -5.06 -4.32 6.40
N PRO A 38 -5.22 -2.99 6.47
CA PRO A 38 -4.94 -2.25 7.69
C PRO A 38 -5.84 -2.69 8.83
N VAL A 39 -5.33 -2.56 10.04
CA VAL A 39 -6.16 -2.58 11.25
C VAL A 39 -6.67 -1.17 11.50
N VAL A 40 -7.97 -1.04 11.67
CA VAL A 40 -8.61 0.19 12.18
C VAL A 40 -8.90 -0.01 13.67
N ASN A 41 -8.35 0.86 14.52
CA ASN A 41 -8.75 0.88 15.92
C ASN A 41 -10.14 1.49 16.03
N ASN A 42 -11.07 0.80 16.67
CA ASN A 42 -12.45 1.26 16.80
C ASN A 42 -12.52 2.67 17.41
N PRO A 43 -12.97 3.69 16.65
CA PRO A 43 -13.17 5.01 17.21
C PRO A 43 -14.37 5.02 18.14
N GLN A 44 -14.40 6.00 19.05
CA GLN A 44 -15.54 6.29 19.93
C GLN A 44 -16.35 7.47 19.37
N PRO A 45 -17.63 7.61 19.79
CA PRO A 45 -18.43 8.75 19.39
C PRO A 45 -17.76 10.08 19.76
N ASN A 46 -17.76 11.03 18.82
CA ASN A 46 -17.10 12.34 18.92
C ASN A 46 -15.56 12.31 18.98
N ASP A 47 -14.91 11.18 18.70
CA ASP A 47 -13.46 11.19 18.50
C ASP A 47 -13.10 12.13 17.34
N GLY A 48 -12.01 12.89 17.49
CA GLY A 48 -11.51 13.79 16.44
C GLY A 48 -10.56 13.12 15.45
N THR A 49 -10.16 11.88 15.71
CA THR A 49 -9.19 11.14 14.91
C THR A 49 -9.55 9.66 14.86
N VAL A 50 -9.22 9.02 13.74
CA VAL A 50 -9.20 7.57 13.61
C VAL A 50 -7.74 7.11 13.53
N THR A 51 -7.41 6.03 14.22
CA THR A 51 -6.06 5.47 14.27
C THR A 51 -6.07 4.01 13.84
N GLY A 52 -4.89 3.48 13.53
CA GLY A 52 -4.74 2.09 13.19
C GLY A 52 -3.29 1.68 12.95
N SER A 53 -3.12 0.50 12.37
CA SER A 53 -1.82 -0.01 11.96
C SER A 53 -1.85 -0.58 10.54
N GLY A 54 -0.68 -0.72 9.93
CA GLY A 54 -0.53 -1.26 8.58
C GLY A 54 0.92 -1.35 8.12
N GLU A 55 1.13 -1.57 6.82
CA GLU A 55 2.46 -1.63 6.23
C GLU A 55 3.16 -0.26 6.29
N PRO A 56 4.35 -0.15 6.92
CA PRO A 56 5.11 1.08 7.00
C PRO A 56 5.41 1.71 5.64
N GLY A 57 5.33 3.04 5.54
CA GLY A 57 5.53 3.78 4.30
C GLY A 57 4.31 3.80 3.38
N GLY A 58 3.38 2.86 3.54
CA GLY A 58 2.15 2.80 2.75
C GLY A 58 1.25 4.03 2.94
N THR A 59 0.45 4.31 1.90
CA THR A 59 -0.61 5.32 1.96
C THR A 59 -1.90 4.67 2.45
N VAL A 60 -2.41 5.09 3.60
CA VAL A 60 -3.72 4.65 4.10
C VAL A 60 -4.82 5.54 3.53
N VAL A 61 -5.88 4.93 3.03
CA VAL A 61 -7.09 5.59 2.53
C VAL A 61 -8.25 5.20 3.43
N VAL A 62 -8.74 6.16 4.21
CA VAL A 62 -9.82 5.97 5.19
C VAL A 62 -11.12 6.52 4.61
N THR A 63 -12.16 5.69 4.59
CA THR A 63 -13.52 6.07 4.19
C THR A 63 -14.41 6.13 5.43
N PHE A 64 -15.01 7.30 5.66
CA PHE A 64 -15.92 7.57 6.77
C PHE A 64 -17.38 7.20 6.42
N PRO A 65 -18.25 7.00 7.43
CA PRO A 65 -19.66 6.66 7.25
C PRO A 65 -20.45 7.57 6.29
N ASN A 66 -20.20 8.88 6.33
CA ASN A 66 -20.82 9.84 5.41
C ASN A 66 -20.28 9.79 3.96
N GLY A 67 -19.27 8.97 3.69
CA GLY A 67 -18.61 8.83 2.40
C GLY A 67 -17.38 9.72 2.19
N ASP A 68 -17.01 10.55 3.17
CA ASP A 68 -15.77 11.33 3.11
C ASP A 68 -14.56 10.41 3.10
N VAL A 69 -13.56 10.78 2.30
CA VAL A 69 -12.31 10.04 2.16
C VAL A 69 -11.16 10.91 2.63
N VAL A 70 -10.35 10.37 3.53
CA VAL A 70 -9.14 11.02 4.05
C VAL A 70 -7.94 10.09 3.86
N THR A 71 -6.85 10.65 3.38
CA THR A 71 -5.58 9.91 3.20
C THR A 71 -4.61 10.24 4.31
N GLY A 72 -3.82 9.26 4.71
CA GLY A 72 -2.67 9.40 5.61
C GLY A 72 -1.50 8.54 5.15
N THR A 73 -0.41 8.59 5.92
CA THR A 73 0.76 7.73 5.73
C THR A 73 0.91 6.84 6.94
N VAL A 74 1.25 5.58 6.72
CA VAL A 74 1.67 4.68 7.79
C VAL A 74 3.11 4.99 8.15
N GLY A 75 3.33 5.36 9.41
CA GLY A 75 4.66 5.65 9.93
C GLY A 75 5.59 4.42 9.88
N GLU A 76 6.88 4.66 10.02
CA GLU A 76 7.89 3.58 10.09
C GLU A 76 7.65 2.60 11.25
N ASP A 77 6.92 3.04 12.29
CA ASP A 77 6.50 2.22 13.42
C ASP A 77 5.24 1.37 13.13
N GLY A 78 4.70 1.45 11.91
CA GLY A 78 3.52 0.73 11.46
C GLY A 78 2.20 1.36 11.91
N THR A 79 2.21 2.54 12.52
CA THR A 79 1.00 3.22 13.00
C THR A 79 0.55 4.33 12.04
N TRP A 80 -0.75 4.60 12.00
CA TRP A 80 -1.30 5.74 11.25
C TRP A 80 -2.38 6.45 12.06
N THR A 81 -2.60 7.72 11.72
CA THR A 81 -3.66 8.55 12.28
C THR A 81 -4.20 9.48 11.20
N VAL A 82 -5.52 9.60 11.11
CA VAL A 82 -6.20 10.59 10.27
C VAL A 82 -7.20 11.39 11.11
N ASN A 83 -7.39 12.66 10.75
CA ASN A 83 -8.42 13.48 11.38
C ASN A 83 -9.81 13.12 10.84
N VAL A 84 -10.80 13.11 11.72
CA VAL A 84 -12.21 13.03 11.33
C VAL A 84 -12.58 14.34 10.65
N PRO A 85 -13.15 14.32 9.42
CA PRO A 85 -13.59 15.52 8.74
C PRO A 85 -14.60 16.32 9.59
N PRO A 86 -14.61 17.66 9.51
CA PRO A 86 -15.60 18.47 10.23
C PRO A 86 -17.04 18.26 9.73
N THR A 87 -17.19 17.63 8.57
CA THR A 87 -18.45 17.17 7.95
C THR A 87 -18.94 15.84 8.50
N GLU A 88 -18.17 15.20 9.38
CA GLU A 88 -18.47 13.92 9.99
C GLU A 88 -18.60 14.05 11.50
N THR A 89 -19.56 13.34 12.08
CA THR A 89 -19.68 13.16 13.54
C THR A 89 -19.96 11.69 13.78
N LEU A 90 -18.97 10.98 14.31
CA LEU A 90 -19.08 9.54 14.53
C LEU A 90 -20.13 9.23 15.61
N GLU A 91 -21.04 8.33 15.26
CA GLU A 91 -22.11 7.80 16.10
C GLU A 91 -21.84 6.34 16.48
N GLU A 92 -22.55 5.85 17.52
CA GLU A 92 -22.43 4.47 17.96
C GLU A 92 -22.91 3.49 16.86
N GLY A 93 -22.06 2.51 16.54
CA GLY A 93 -22.37 1.46 15.57
C GLY A 93 -21.99 1.78 14.14
N GLU A 94 -21.45 2.98 13.88
CA GLU A 94 -20.90 3.32 12.57
C GLU A 94 -19.58 2.61 12.28
N VAL A 95 -19.31 2.41 10.99
CA VAL A 95 -18.15 1.65 10.50
C VAL A 95 -17.25 2.58 9.70
N VAL A 96 -16.00 2.69 10.13
CA VAL A 96 -14.92 3.32 9.36
C VAL A 96 -14.11 2.21 8.69
N THR A 97 -13.86 2.34 7.40
CA THR A 97 -13.05 1.36 6.64
C THR A 97 -11.76 2.00 6.16
N ALA A 98 -10.69 1.21 6.04
CA ALA A 98 -9.43 1.65 5.49
C ALA A 98 -8.84 0.61 4.54
N VAL A 99 -8.08 1.06 3.55
CA VAL A 99 -7.19 0.26 2.71
C VAL A 99 -5.81 0.91 2.69
N ILE A 100 -4.76 0.13 2.41
CA ILE A 100 -3.40 0.67 2.21
C ILE A 100 -2.97 0.39 0.79
N THR A 101 -2.29 1.37 0.20
CA THR A 101 -1.56 1.24 -1.06
C THR A 101 -0.06 1.41 -0.80
N ASP A 102 0.75 0.47 -1.27
CA ASP A 102 2.22 0.55 -1.22
C ASP A 102 2.79 1.55 -2.27
N ASP A 103 4.11 1.73 -2.29
CA ASP A 103 4.79 2.63 -3.22
C ASP A 103 4.72 2.15 -4.69
N ASN A 104 4.38 0.87 -4.90
CA ASN A 104 4.27 0.21 -6.20
C ASN A 104 2.83 0.25 -6.74
N GLY A 105 1.89 0.74 -5.95
CA GLY A 105 0.48 0.88 -6.31
C GLY A 105 -0.36 -0.36 -6.06
N ASN A 106 0.14 -1.36 -5.31
CA ASN A 106 -0.67 -2.50 -4.91
C ASN A 106 -1.52 -2.12 -3.68
N THR A 107 -2.80 -2.51 -3.68
CA THR A 107 -3.76 -2.16 -2.62
C THR A 107 -4.31 -3.41 -1.94
N SER A 108 -4.43 -3.35 -0.60
CA SER A 108 -5.01 -4.40 0.25
C SER A 108 -6.49 -4.70 -0.03
#